data_AF-A0A7J3WFX2-F1
#
_entry.id   AF-A0A7J3WFX2-F1
#
_cell.length_a   1.000
_cell.length_b   1.000
_cell.length_c   1.000
_cell.angle_alpha   90.00
_cell.angle_beta   90.00
_cell.angle_gamma   90.00
#
_symmetry.space_group_name_H-M   'P 1'
#
loop_
_entity.id
_entity.type
_entity.pdbx_description
1 polymer ?
#
loop_
_entity_poly.entity_id
_entity_poly.type
_entity_poly.pdbx_seq_one_letter_code
_entity_poly.pdbx_strand_id
1 'polypeptide(L)' 'MSDPVEEFKELSRRIFEKDLSWEEVEELAYRWAGLKKRLSSGLKNAEPTSEEVEYLKRRILELRSMAGIDNPSE' A
#
# COMPACT_ATOMS: atom_id res chain seq x y z
N MET A 1 15.41 4.63 11.13
CA MET A 1 14.00 4.82 10.73
C MET A 1 14.03 5.19 9.26
N SER A 2 13.27 4.51 8.41
CA SER A 2 13.18 4.89 6.98
C SER A 2 12.55 6.28 6.87
N ASP A 3 13.01 7.08 5.91
CA ASP A 3 12.40 8.36 5.57
C ASP A 3 10.97 8.11 5.02
N PRO A 4 9.91 8.71 5.58
CA PRO A 4 8.54 8.55 5.07
C PRO A 4 8.40 8.84 3.57
N VAL A 5 9.22 9.73 3.02
CA VAL A 5 9.25 10.04 1.58
C VAL A 5 9.81 8.88 0.78
N GLU A 6 10.90 8.27 1.23
CA GLU A 6 11.50 7.12 0.56
C GLU A 6 10.61 5.88 0.66
N GLU A 7 9.97 5.66 1.81
CA GLU A 7 8.99 4.60 1.97
C GLU A 7 7.77 4.80 1.06
N PHE A 8 7.28 6.04 0.93
CA PHE A 8 6.20 6.34 -0.02
C PHE A 8 6.60 6.01 -1.46
N LYS A 9 7.83 6.39 -1.88
CA LYS A 9 8.35 6.08 -3.22
C LYS A 9 8.49 4.58 -3.43
N GLU A 10 9.00 3.85 -2.44
CA GLU A 10 9.14 2.39 -2.48
C GLU A 10 7.77 1.72 -2.67
N LEU A 11 6.79 2.07 -1.83
CA LEU A 11 5.43 1.54 -1.91
C LEU A 11 4.78 1.86 -3.26
N SER A 12 4.90 3.12 -3.70
CA SER A 12 4.37 3.56 -4.99
C SER A 12 4.96 2.76 -6.15
N ARG A 13 6.27 2.47 -6.10
CA ARG A 13 6.94 1.65 -7.11
C ARG A 13 6.45 0.20 -7.08
N ARG A 14 6.38 -0.41 -5.89
CA ARG A 14 5.96 -1.82 -5.73
C ARG A 14 4.55 -2.07 -6.24
N ILE A 15 3.62 -1.13 -6.05
CA ILE A 15 2.23 -1.26 -6.54
C ILE A 15 2.14 -1.56 -8.04
N PHE A 16 3.10 -1.07 -8.83
CA PHE A 16 3.15 -1.27 -10.27
C PHE A 16 4.15 -2.34 -10.71
N GLU A 17 4.69 -3.13 -9.78
CA GLU A 17 5.46 -4.33 -10.13
C GLU A 17 4.55 -5.33 -10.84
N LYS A 18 5.12 -6.03 -11.82
CA LYS A 18 4.44 -7.14 -12.49
C LYS A 18 4.31 -8.31 -11.51
N ASP A 19 3.27 -9.12 -11.67
CA ASP A 19 3.11 -10.38 -10.93
C ASP A 19 2.99 -10.25 -9.40
N LEU A 20 2.35 -9.17 -8.94
CA LEU A 20 1.99 -8.97 -7.54
C LEU A 20 1.01 -10.07 -7.08
N SER A 21 1.29 -10.73 -5.97
CA SER A 21 0.35 -11.68 -5.32
C SER A 21 -0.68 -10.98 -4.44
N TRP A 22 -1.74 -11.68 -4.06
CA TRP A 22 -2.75 -11.16 -3.12
C TRP A 22 -2.17 -10.83 -1.74
N GLU A 23 -1.23 -11.64 -1.25
CA GLU A 23 -0.54 -11.41 0.02
C GLU A 23 0.29 -10.12 -0.03
N GLU A 24 1.02 -9.90 -1.13
CA GLU A 24 1.81 -8.69 -1.32
C GLU A 24 0.93 -7.44 -1.49
N VAL A 25 -0.25 -7.55 -2.13
CA VAL A 25 -1.22 -6.45 -2.15
C VAL A 25 -1.70 -6.11 -0.74
N GLU A 26 -1.94 -7.11 0.09
CA GLU A 26 -2.32 -6.91 1.49
C GLU A 26 -1.18 -6.27 2.31
N GLU A 27 0.06 -6.73 2.13
CA GLU A 27 1.26 -6.14 2.74
C GLU A 27 1.40 -4.66 2.34
N LEU A 28 1.27 -4.36 1.03
CA LEU A 28 1.35 -3.00 0.51
C LEU A 28 0.25 -2.11 1.06
N ALA A 29 -0.99 -2.62 1.15
CA ALA A 29 -2.10 -1.89 1.73
C ALA A 29 -1.87 -1.58 3.21
N TYR A 30 -1.40 -2.57 3.98
CA TYR A 30 -1.07 -2.38 5.40
C TYR A 30 0.04 -1.36 5.60
N ARG A 31 1.15 -1.49 4.86
CA ARG A 31 2.27 -0.55 4.93
C ARG A 31 1.87 0.87 4.52
N TRP A 32 1.09 1.02 3.45
CA TRP A 32 0.61 2.34 3.04
C TRP A 32 -0.38 2.93 4.06
N ALA A 33 -1.26 2.13 4.63
CA ALA A 33 -2.19 2.58 5.67
C ALA A 33 -1.43 3.07 6.90
N GLY A 34 -0.45 2.29 7.36
CA GLY A 34 0.44 2.66 8.46
C GLY A 34 1.22 3.95 8.15
N LEU A 35 1.78 4.06 6.95
CA LEU A 35 2.48 5.28 6.52
C LEU A 35 1.57 6.52 6.56
N LYS A 36 0.36 6.43 5.99
CA LYS A 36 -0.63 7.51 6.01
C LYS A 36 -0.97 7.93 7.43
N LYS A 37 -1.14 6.95 8.34
CA LYS A 37 -1.47 7.18 9.75
C LYS A 37 -0.32 7.81 10.53
N ARG A 38 0.92 7.38 10.29
CA ARG A 38 2.12 8.02 10.88
C ARG A 38 2.25 9.47 10.43
N LEU A 39 1.99 9.74 9.14
CA LEU A 39 2.04 11.10 8.59
C LEU A 39 0.90 11.99 9.10
N SER A 40 -0.30 11.46 9.31
CA SER A 40 -1.45 12.23 9.77
C SER A 40 -1.47 12.47 11.29
N SER A 41 -1.05 11.48 12.08
CA SER A 41 -1.08 11.54 13.55
C SER A 41 0.23 11.97 14.19
N GLY A 42 1.35 11.90 13.47
CA GLY A 42 2.69 12.07 14.02
C GLY A 42 3.15 10.93 14.94
N LEU A 43 2.30 9.92 15.18
CA LEU A 43 2.62 8.77 16.02
C LEU A 43 3.41 7.74 15.20
N LYS A 44 4.64 7.45 15.62
CA LYS A 44 5.56 6.54 14.89
C LYS A 44 5.08 5.09 14.80
N ASN A 45 4.16 4.66 15.67
CA ASN A 45 3.68 3.27 15.78
C ASN A 45 2.16 3.18 15.58
N ALA A 46 1.56 4.08 14.82
CA ALA A 46 0.13 4.02 14.59
C ALA A 46 -0.21 2.84 13.66
N GLU A 47 -0.84 1.80 14.22
CA GLU A 47 -1.33 0.67 13.44
C GLU A 47 -2.59 1.06 12.65
N PRO A 48 -2.68 0.71 11.36
CA PRO A 48 -3.88 0.94 10.57
C PRO A 48 -5.03 0.04 11.02
N THR A 49 -6.26 0.52 10.87
CA THR A 49 -7.44 -0.33 11.08
C THR A 49 -7.66 -1.27 9.89
N SER A 50 -8.39 -2.37 10.10
CA SER A 50 -8.76 -3.27 9.01
C SER A 50 -9.52 -2.57 7.89
N GLU A 51 -10.33 -1.55 8.21
CA GLU A 51 -11.05 -0.74 7.21
C GLU A 51 -10.08 0.13 6.37
N GLU A 52 -9.07 0.74 7.01
CA GLU A 52 -8.04 1.51 6.31
C GLU A 52 -7.24 0.61 5.34
N VAL A 53 -6.92 -0.61 5.77
CA VAL A 53 -6.22 -1.61 4.95
C VAL A 53 -7.10 -2.05 3.78
N GLU A 54 -8.35 -2.44 4.03
CA GLU A 54 -9.28 -2.89 2.99
C GLU A 54 -9.55 -1.81 1.94
N TYR A 55 -9.71 -0.55 2.38
CA TYR A 55 -9.82 0.59 1.47
C TYR A 55 -8.59 0.72 0.57
N LEU A 56 -7.39 0.58 1.13
CA LEU A 56 -6.15 0.67 0.35
C LEU A 56 -5.92 -0.55 -0.54
N LYS A 57 -6.33 -1.76 -0.16
CA LYS A 57 -6.33 -2.93 -1.05
C LYS A 57 -7.12 -2.64 -2.31
N ARG A 58 -8.37 -2.17 -2.17
CA ARG A 58 -9.22 -1.79 -3.33
C ARG A 58 -8.56 -0.70 -4.16
N ARG A 59 -8.00 0.32 -3.51
CA ARG A 59 -7.35 1.43 -4.23
C ARG A 59 -6.13 0.97 -5.03
N ILE A 60 -5.32 0.06 -4.48
CA ILE A 60 -4.18 -0.52 -5.18
C ILE A 60 -4.64 -1.26 -6.44
N LEU A 61 -5.69 -2.07 -6.35
CA LEU A 61 -6.26 -2.78 -7.50
C LEU A 61 -6.80 -1.82 -8.57
N GLU A 62 -7.50 -0.76 -8.17
CA GLU A 62 -7.97 0.29 -9.08
C GLU A 62 -6.79 0.96 -9.81
N LEU A 63 -5.72 1.33 -9.09
CA LEU A 63 -4.55 1.96 -9.68
C LEU A 63 -3.86 1.04 -10.70
N ARG A 64 -3.73 -0.24 -10.38
CA ARG A 64 -3.17 -1.26 -11.29
C ARG A 64 -4.04 -1.42 -12.54
N SER A 65 -5.35 -1.50 -12.37
CA SER A 65 -6.31 -1.57 -13.48
C SER A 65 -6.23 -0.33 -14.39
N MET A 66 -6.15 0.87 -13.82
CA MET A 66 -5.98 2.12 -14.57
C MET A 66 -4.64 2.17 -15.33
N ALA A 67 -3.60 1.54 -14.80
CA ALA A 67 -2.30 1.43 -15.45
C ALA A 67 -2.22 0.30 -16.50
N GLY A 68 -3.30 -0.46 -16.70
CA GLY A 68 -3.32 -1.59 -17.63
C GLY A 68 -2.45 -2.76 -17.17
N ILE A 69 -2.24 -2.91 -15.85
CA ILE A 69 -1.50 -4.02 -15.25
C ILE A 69 -2.51 -5.06 -14.77
N ASP A 70 -2.20 -6.33 -15.04
CA ASP A 70 -3.04 -7.45 -14.64
C ASP A 70 -3.31 -7.47 -13.13
N ASN A 71 -4.50 -7.97 -12.78
CA ASN A 71 -4.87 -8.21 -11.40
C ASN A 71 -3.92 -9.23 -10.74
N PRO A 72 -3.81 -9.21 -9.41
CA PRO A 72 -2.91 -10.10 -8.70
C PRO A 72 -3.18 -11.57 -9.04
N SER A 73 -2.10 -12.32 -9.21
CA SER A 73 -2.16 -13.77 -9.38
C SER A 73 -2.66 -14.43 -8.09
N GLU A 74 -3.44 -15.51 -8.23
CA GLU A 74 -3.83 -16.38 -7.10
C GLU A 74 -2.62 -16.98 -6.38
#